data_AF-A0A517U5V8-F1
#
_entry.id   AF-A0A517U5V8-F1
#
_cell.length_a   1.000
_cell.length_b   1.000
_cell.length_c   1.000
_cell.angle_alpha   90.00
_cell.angle_beta   90.00
_cell.angle_gamma   90.00
#
_symmetry.space_group_name_H-M   'P 1'
#
loop_
_entity.id
_entity.type
_entity.pdbx_description
1 polymer ?
#
loop_
_entity_poly.entity_id
_entity_poly.type
_entity_poly.pdbx_seq_one_letter_code
_entity_poly.pdbx_strand_id
1 'polypeptide(L)'
;MAIRIQCGGCKKFINAPEKLAGTSRPCPGCGAAVSIPSLPVAATEAEVLTIEATSKKWKLIQLIGGAGIVVATISLAFDLRTAVGDPTVNFPLGWFTMGLLILSIPVYVIGRVGAWWYHG
;
A
#
# COMPACT_ATOMS: atom_id res chain seq x y z
N MET A 1 24.48 -4.52 8.96
CA MET A 1 25.07 -4.93 10.26
C MET A 1 26.08 -6.06 9.99
N ALA A 2 26.68 -6.69 11.01
CA ALA A 2 27.68 -7.76 10.82
C ALA A 2 27.19 -9.08 11.42
N ILE A 3 27.28 -10.15 10.64
CA ILE A 3 26.91 -11.51 11.02
C ILE A 3 28.14 -12.17 11.66
N ARG A 4 28.03 -12.52 12.95
CA ARG A 4 29.12 -13.18 13.68
C ARG A 4 28.99 -14.69 13.54
N ILE A 5 29.96 -15.31 12.90
CA ILE A 5 29.98 -16.76 12.61
C ILE A 5 31.26 -17.40 13.15
N GLN A 6 31.15 -18.61 13.69
CA GLN A 6 32.30 -19.38 14.14
C GLN A 6 32.80 -20.30 13.02
N CYS A 7 34.10 -20.24 12.72
CA CYS A 7 34.72 -21.12 11.74
C CYS A 7 34.81 -22.56 12.28
N GLY A 8 34.32 -23.55 11.53
CA GLY A 8 34.44 -24.97 11.92
C GLY A 8 35.87 -25.52 11.92
N GLY A 9 36.80 -24.89 11.17
CA GLY A 9 38.21 -25.31 11.10
C GLY A 9 39.06 -24.76 12.25
N CYS A 10 39.17 -23.43 12.37
CA CYS A 10 40.03 -22.80 13.37
C CYS A 10 39.30 -22.32 14.63
N LYS A 11 37.98 -22.51 14.73
CA LYS A 11 37.11 -22.08 15.84
C LYS A 11 37.10 -20.58 16.13
N LYS A 12 37.74 -19.76 15.29
CA LYS A 12 37.73 -18.29 15.39
C LYS A 12 36.38 -17.73 14.95
N PHE A 13 35.97 -16.63 15.58
CA PHE A 13 34.81 -15.85 15.17
C PHE A 13 35.19 -14.89 14.03
N ILE A 14 34.37 -14.87 12.98
CA ILE A 14 34.52 -14.00 11.83
C ILE A 14 33.28 -13.09 11.77
N ASN A 15 33.49 -11.83 11.45
CA ASN A 15 32.41 -10.88 11.20
C ASN A 15 32.23 -10.77 9.68
N ALA A 16 31.14 -11.32 9.17
CA ALA A 16 30.77 -11.19 7.76
C ALA A 16 29.79 -10.03 7.57
N PRO A 17 29.97 -9.17 6.57
CA PRO A 17 28.95 -8.20 6.20
C PRO A 17 27.70 -8.91 5.68
N GLU A 18 26.52 -8.36 5.96
CA GLU A 18 25.23 -8.94 5.52
C GLU A 18 25.11 -9.12 4.00
N LYS A 19 25.84 -8.34 3.21
CA LYS A 19 25.92 -8.50 1.74
C LYS A 19 26.42 -9.87 1.29
N LEU A 20 27.06 -10.62 2.19
CA LEU A 20 27.60 -11.96 1.95
C LEU A 20 26.76 -13.06 2.61
N ALA A 21 25.61 -12.72 3.20
CA ALA A 21 24.68 -13.69 3.78
C ALA A 21 24.23 -14.72 2.73
N GLY A 22 24.23 -16.00 3.09
CA GLY A 22 23.87 -17.10 2.18
C GLY A 22 25.00 -17.53 1.23
N THR A 23 26.21 -16.97 1.35
CA THR A 23 27.37 -17.38 0.53
C THR A 23 28.42 -18.13 1.37
N SER A 24 29.19 -18.99 0.70
CA SER A 24 30.35 -19.67 1.30
C SER A 24 31.63 -18.93 0.93
N ARG A 25 32.48 -18.65 1.92
CA ARG A 25 33.76 -17.94 1.73
C ARG A 25 34.88 -18.61 2.52
N PRO A 26 36.13 -18.53 2.03
CA PRO A 26 37.28 -19.06 2.77
C PRO A 26 37.52 -18.24 4.04
N CYS A 27 37.84 -18.94 5.14
CA CYS A 27 38.20 -18.33 6.41
C CYS A 27 39.53 -17.55 6.27
N PRO A 28 39.61 -16.28 6.68
CA PRO A 28 40.85 -15.51 6.63
C PRO A 28 41.92 -16.04 7.60
N GLY A 29 41.54 -16.88 8.57
CA GLY A 29 42.46 -17.46 9.55
C GLY A 29 43.06 -18.81 9.16
N CYS A 30 42.29 -19.68 8.50
CA CYS A 30 42.75 -21.05 8.18
C CYS A 30 42.43 -21.52 6.75
N GLY A 31 41.84 -20.66 5.91
CA GLY A 31 41.46 -20.99 4.53
C GLY A 31 40.25 -21.92 4.39
N ALA A 32 39.78 -22.56 5.47
CA ALA A 32 38.63 -23.46 5.42
C ALA A 32 37.36 -22.74 4.94
N ALA A 33 36.53 -23.41 4.13
CA ALA A 33 35.27 -22.86 3.67
C ALA A 33 34.29 -22.67 4.86
N VAL A 34 33.76 -21.47 5.01
CA VAL A 34 32.76 -21.13 6.03
C VAL A 34 31.49 -20.67 5.33
N SER A 35 30.38 -21.34 5.64
CA SER A 35 29.06 -20.95 5.17
C SER A 35 28.54 -19.81 6.04
N ILE A 36 28.24 -18.67 5.43
CA ILE A 36 27.58 -17.55 6.10
C ILE A 36 26.07 -17.82 6.03
N PRO A 37 25.37 -17.99 7.16
CA PRO A 37 23.94 -18.27 7.15
C PRO A 37 23.21 -17.11 6.45
N SER A 38 22.23 -17.45 5.62
CA SER A 38 21.30 -16.45 5.10
C SER A 38 20.57 -15.84 6.28
N LEU A 39 20.41 -14.52 6.28
CA LEU A 39 19.45 -13.89 7.18
C LEU A 39 18.07 -14.49 6.89
N PRO A 40 17.22 -14.73 7.91
CA PRO A 40 15.87 -15.18 7.67
C PRO A 40 15.15 -14.15 6.79
N VAL A 41 14.78 -14.58 5.58
CA VAL A 41 13.98 -13.80 4.60
C VAL A 41 12.53 -13.58 5.11
N ALA A 42 12.20 -14.10 6.29
CA ALA A 42 10.88 -14.09 6.90
C ALA A 42 10.26 -12.69 7.12
N ALA A 43 11.06 -11.62 7.12
CA ALA A 43 10.53 -10.25 7.21
C ALA A 43 9.79 -9.82 5.94
N THR A 44 10.18 -10.33 4.77
CA THR A 44 9.64 -9.85 3.49
C THR A 44 8.23 -10.36 3.18
N GLU A 45 7.91 -11.63 3.46
CA GLU A 45 6.56 -12.15 3.21
C GLU A 45 5.53 -11.57 4.17
N ALA A 46 5.86 -11.44 5.46
CA ALA A 46 4.94 -10.87 6.44
C ALA A 46 4.65 -9.38 6.16
N GLU A 47 5.67 -8.61 5.78
CA GLU A 47 5.54 -7.20 5.41
C GLU A 47 4.70 -7.03 4.13
N VAL A 48 4.96 -7.82 3.08
CA VAL A 48 4.21 -7.74 1.82
C VAL A 48 2.74 -8.10 2.01
N LEU A 49 2.42 -9.13 2.81
CA LEU A 49 1.02 -9.51 3.08
C LEU A 49 0.25 -8.39 3.81
N THR A 50 0.91 -7.63 4.68
CA THR A 50 0.25 -6.53 5.40
C THR A 50 0.03 -5.30 4.52
N ILE A 51 0.95 -4.99 3.61
CA ILE A 51 0.79 -3.92 2.61
C ILE A 51 -0.32 -4.28 1.62
N GLU A 52 -0.34 -5.52 1.10
CA GLU A 52 -1.40 -5.96 0.19
C GLU A 52 -2.78 -5.90 0.85
N ALA A 53 -2.91 -6.38 2.09
CA ALA A 53 -4.18 -6.36 2.81
C ALA A 53 -4.67 -4.92 3.09
N THR A 54 -3.79 -4.04 3.54
CA THR A 54 -4.17 -2.66 3.86
C THR A 54 -4.39 -1.81 2.59
N SER A 55 -3.74 -2.12 1.47
CA SER A 55 -3.94 -1.40 0.20
C SER A 55 -5.31 -1.66 -0.43
N LYS A 56 -5.84 -2.88 -0.32
CA LYS A 56 -7.18 -3.26 -0.82
C LYS A 56 -8.28 -2.42 -0.17
N LYS A 57 -8.20 -2.23 1.15
CA LYS A 57 -9.17 -1.42 1.91
C LYS A 57 -9.22 0.02 1.39
N TRP A 58 -8.07 0.67 1.23
CA TRP A 58 -8.00 2.06 0.78
C TRP A 58 -8.40 2.23 -0.68
N LYS A 59 -8.04 1.27 -1.56
CA LYS A 59 -8.50 1.24 -2.95
C LYS A 59 -10.03 1.10 -3.04
N LEU A 60 -10.64 0.27 -2.20
CA LEU A 60 -12.10 0.13 -2.16
C LEU A 60 -12.79 1.45 -1.75
N ILE A 61 -12.26 2.14 -0.74
CA ILE A 61 -12.77 3.47 -0.31
C ILE A 61 -12.64 4.49 -1.44
N GLN A 62 -11.49 4.56 -2.12
CA GLN A 62 -11.31 5.44 -3.29
C GLN A 62 -12.29 5.10 -4.42
N LEU A 63 -12.53 3.81 -4.68
CA LEU A 63 -13.47 3.39 -5.72
C LEU A 63 -14.90 3.80 -5.38
N ILE A 64 -15.35 3.63 -4.14
CA ILE A 64 -16.67 4.07 -3.68
C ILE A 64 -16.82 5.59 -3.81
N GLY A 65 -15.84 6.35 -3.32
CA GLY A 65 -15.85 7.81 -3.44
C GLY A 65 -15.84 8.28 -4.89
N GLY A 66 -14.96 7.70 -5.72
CA GLY A 66 -14.86 8.02 -7.14
C GLY A 66 -16.13 7.68 -7.92
N ALA A 67 -16.73 6.52 -7.67
CA ALA A 67 -18.01 6.14 -8.26
C ALA A 67 -19.13 7.11 -7.85
N GLY A 68 -19.16 7.51 -6.57
CA GLY A 68 -20.11 8.52 -6.08
C GLY A 68 -19.97 9.87 -6.82
N ILE A 69 -18.74 10.34 -7.03
CA ILE A 69 -18.47 11.58 -7.79
C ILE A 69 -18.94 11.45 -9.24
N VAL A 70 -18.65 10.33 -9.91
CA VAL A 70 -19.08 10.07 -11.30
C VAL A 70 -20.61 10.08 -11.39
N VAL A 71 -21.29 9.35 -10.51
CA VAL A 71 -22.76 9.33 -10.47
C VAL A 71 -23.32 10.73 -10.21
N ALA A 72 -22.74 11.49 -9.28
CA ALA A 72 -23.22 12.83 -8.98
C ALA A 72 -23.05 13.79 -10.17
N THR A 73 -21.95 13.65 -10.92
CA THR A 73 -21.68 14.46 -12.11
C THR A 73 -22.67 14.14 -13.23
N ILE A 74 -23.02 12.85 -13.40
CA ILE A 74 -24.05 12.41 -14.36
C ILE A 74 -25.42 12.96 -13.96
N SER A 75 -25.81 12.83 -12.69
CA SER A 75 -27.08 13.38 -12.19
C SER A 75 -27.15 14.90 -12.37
N LEU A 76 -26.09 15.62 -12.03
CA LEU A 76 -26.02 17.07 -12.24
C LEU A 76 -26.19 17.44 -13.72
N ALA A 77 -25.57 16.69 -14.64
CA ALA A 77 -25.73 16.92 -16.07
C ALA A 77 -27.17 16.65 -16.55
N PHE A 78 -27.86 15.68 -15.95
CA PHE A 78 -29.27 15.44 -16.22
C PHE A 78 -30.15 16.58 -15.68
N ASP A 79 -29.94 16.98 -14.42
CA ASP A 79 -30.66 18.08 -13.77
C ASP A 79 -30.51 19.39 -14.58
N LEU A 80 -29.30 19.72 -15.03
CA LEU A 80 -29.04 20.89 -15.86
C LEU A 80 -29.75 20.84 -17.23
N ARG A 81 -29.98 19.64 -17.78
CA ARG A 81 -30.73 19.48 -19.03
C ARG A 81 -32.24 19.61 -18.82
N THR A 82 -32.78 19.12 -17.71
CA THR A 82 -34.22 19.15 -17.43
C THR A 82 -34.68 20.45 -16.80
N ALA A 83 -33.78 21.21 -16.17
CA ALA A 83 -34.10 22.49 -15.52
C ALA A 83 -34.58 23.60 -16.47
N VAL A 84 -34.47 23.41 -17.79
CA VAL A 84 -34.90 24.40 -18.80
C VAL A 84 -36.44 24.43 -19.00
N GLY A 85 -37.23 23.58 -18.32
CA GLY A 85 -38.69 23.47 -18.59
C GLY A 85 -39.64 23.61 -17.40
N ASP A 86 -39.29 23.11 -16.21
CA ASP A 86 -40.19 23.10 -15.04
C ASP A 86 -39.37 23.04 -13.73
N PRO A 87 -39.49 24.02 -12.80
CA PRO A 87 -38.74 24.03 -11.54
C PRO A 87 -39.22 23.00 -10.50
N THR A 88 -40.40 22.40 -10.65
CA THR A 88 -40.98 21.50 -9.64
C THR A 88 -40.36 20.11 -9.60
N VAL A 89 -39.82 19.62 -10.72
CA VAL A 89 -39.11 18.33 -10.83
C VAL A 89 -37.66 18.39 -10.31
N ASN A 90 -37.08 19.59 -10.17
CA ASN A 90 -35.67 19.75 -9.78
C ASN A 90 -35.44 19.71 -8.27
N PHE A 91 -36.48 19.89 -7.45
CA PHE A 91 -36.31 20.01 -6.01
C PHE A 91 -35.80 18.71 -5.35
N PRO A 92 -36.39 17.52 -5.54
CA PRO A 92 -35.91 16.30 -4.87
C PRO A 92 -34.59 15.76 -5.46
N LEU A 93 -34.36 15.91 -6.77
CA LEU A 93 -33.12 15.46 -7.43
C LEU A 93 -31.92 16.35 -7.09
N GLY A 94 -32.09 17.67 -7.01
CA GLY A 94 -30.98 18.58 -6.67
C GLY A 94 -30.40 18.33 -5.28
N TRP A 95 -31.25 18.07 -4.28
CA TRP A 95 -30.79 17.70 -2.93
C TRP A 95 -30.06 16.37 -2.90
N PHE A 96 -30.52 15.39 -3.69
CA PHE A 96 -29.83 14.11 -3.84
C PHE A 96 -28.45 14.29 -4.49
N THR A 97 -28.36 15.02 -5.59
CA THR A 97 -27.10 15.31 -6.30
C THR A 97 -26.09 16.04 -5.39
N MET A 98 -26.54 17.05 -4.64
CA MET A 98 -25.69 17.76 -3.67
C MET A 98 -25.26 16.86 -2.52
N GLY A 99 -26.18 16.07 -1.95
CA GLY A 99 -25.86 15.11 -0.90
C GLY A 99 -24.83 14.08 -1.35
N LEU A 100 -24.94 13.59 -2.58
CA LEU A 100 -24.00 12.64 -3.16
C LEU A 100 -22.60 13.26 -3.32
N LEU A 101 -22.48 14.50 -3.80
CA LEU A 101 -21.19 15.21 -3.88
C LEU A 101 -20.57 15.45 -2.50
N ILE A 102 -21.36 15.95 -1.56
CA ILE A 102 -20.89 16.28 -0.20
C ILE A 102 -20.36 15.03 0.52
N LEU A 103 -20.95 13.85 0.28
CA LEU A 103 -20.47 12.61 0.89
C LEU A 103 -19.34 11.95 0.09
N SER A 104 -19.41 11.94 -1.24
CA SER A 104 -18.44 11.23 -2.08
C SER A 104 -17.06 11.89 -2.13
N ILE A 105 -16.99 13.23 -2.10
CA ILE A 105 -15.72 13.97 -2.13
C ILE A 105 -14.86 13.65 -0.88
N PRO A 106 -15.35 13.80 0.37
CA PRO A 106 -14.57 13.43 1.55
C PRO A 106 -14.17 11.96 1.55
N VAL A 107 -15.08 11.04 1.15
CA VAL A 107 -14.76 9.60 1.06
C VAL A 107 -13.60 9.35 0.10
N TYR A 108 -13.62 9.98 -1.08
CA TYR A 108 -12.52 9.87 -2.04
C TYR A 108 -11.20 10.43 -1.48
N VAL A 109 -11.24 11.64 -0.90
CA VAL A 109 -10.06 12.31 -0.33
C VAL A 109 -9.48 11.50 0.83
N ILE A 110 -10.30 10.99 1.75
CA ILE A 110 -9.87 10.12 2.85
C ILE A 110 -9.24 8.84 2.30
N GLY A 111 -9.86 8.22 1.29
CA GLY A 111 -9.28 7.07 0.61
C GLY A 111 -7.91 7.36 0.00
N ARG A 112 -7.74 8.55 -0.59
CA ARG A 112 -6.49 9.00 -1.22
C ARG A 112 -5.38 9.27 -0.20
N VAL A 113 -5.68 10.09 0.80
CA VAL A 113 -4.73 10.44 1.87
C VAL A 113 -4.37 9.21 2.70
N GLY A 114 -5.34 8.36 3.03
CA GLY A 114 -5.11 7.10 3.73
C GLY A 114 -4.19 6.17 2.94
N ALA A 115 -4.43 5.98 1.64
CA ALA A 115 -3.53 5.19 0.82
C ALA A 115 -2.09 5.73 0.83
N TRP A 116 -1.91 7.05 0.71
CA TRP A 116 -0.58 7.66 0.77
C TRP A 116 0.10 7.46 2.13
N TRP A 117 -0.62 7.65 3.24
CA TRP A 117 -0.04 7.54 4.59
C TRP A 117 0.44 6.11 4.93
N TYR A 118 -0.26 5.08 4.44
CA TYR A 118 0.05 3.69 4.76
C TYR A 118 0.87 2.95 3.69
N HIS A 119 1.01 3.51 2.47
CA HIS A 119 1.62 2.82 1.32
C HIS A 119 2.56 3.67 0.46
N GLY A 120 2.68 4.98 0.74
CA GLY A 120 3.53 5.90 -0.02
C GLY A 120 4.89 6.06 0.60
#